data_AF-A0A8S2AAL9-F1
#
_entry.id   AF-A0A8S2AAL9-F1
#
_cell.length_a   1.000
_cell.length_b   1.000
_cell.length_c   1.000
_cell.angle_alpha   90.00
_cell.angle_beta   90.00
_cell.angle_gamma   90.00
#
_symmetry.space_group_name_H-M   'P 1'
#
loop_
_entity.id
_entity.type
_entity.pdbx_description
1 polymer ?
#
loop_
_entity_poly.entity_id
_entity_poly.type
_entity_poly.pdbx_seq_one_letter_code
_entity_poly.pdbx_strand_id
1 'polypeptide(L)'
;MTQFTKATMGHKQSVASIGKSGKVPCSSSMVQKHGVESSGGGGGVIVSGPSLFDNLPEDCISNIISFTSPRDACVAASVSKTFESAVNSDSVWDKFLPSDYSSLIPPSQVFSSKKELYFALCDNPVLIDDGKKKDMWITWVSTPQYWRWISIPEARFEEVPELLNVCWFEVRGGMSTKYLSPRTRYSAYIVFKTKDRCPNLGDVPAEATVGLVGQASSQRLIYFVGPTNRGRGRETRDVTKPKVRKDGWMEAELGEFFNESSCDEVATSILETKSPYWKRGLIIQGIEFRPTKSP
;
A
#
# COMPACT_ATOMS: atom_id res chain seq x y z
N MET A 1 -33.13 -5.02 -30.94
CA MET A 1 -32.33 -4.62 -32.12
C MET A 1 -32.14 -3.12 -31.98
N THR A 2 -31.08 -2.72 -31.27
CA THR A 2 -30.90 -1.33 -30.81
C THR A 2 -29.52 -0.87 -31.26
N GLN A 3 -29.52 0.17 -32.07
CA GLN A 3 -28.38 0.63 -32.86
C GLN A 3 -27.31 1.28 -31.97
N PHE A 4 -26.05 0.90 -32.21
CA PHE A 4 -24.86 1.56 -31.66
C PHE A 4 -24.52 2.78 -32.51
N THR A 5 -24.55 3.97 -31.91
CA THR A 5 -24.04 5.19 -32.55
C THR A 5 -22.57 5.35 -32.21
N LYS A 6 -21.75 5.24 -33.26
CA LYS A 6 -20.30 5.45 -33.29
C LYS A 6 -20.01 6.94 -33.15
N ALA A 7 -19.22 7.35 -32.16
CA ALA A 7 -18.69 8.72 -32.07
C ALA A 7 -17.17 8.71 -32.26
N THR A 8 -16.73 9.58 -33.15
CA THR A 8 -15.46 9.57 -33.85
C THR A 8 -14.34 10.25 -33.06
N MET A 9 -13.14 9.67 -33.20
CA MET A 9 -11.84 10.13 -32.73
C MET A 9 -11.50 11.52 -33.31
N GLY A 10 -11.25 12.51 -32.46
CA GLY A 10 -10.75 13.83 -32.83
C GLY A 10 -9.26 13.94 -32.56
N HIS A 11 -8.45 13.99 -33.63
CA HIS A 11 -7.04 14.36 -33.58
C HIS A 11 -6.87 15.78 -33.02
N LYS A 12 -5.95 15.96 -32.06
CA LYS A 12 -5.33 17.27 -31.82
C LYS A 12 -3.81 17.15 -31.86
N GLN A 13 -3.26 18.14 -32.56
CA GLN A 13 -1.90 18.27 -33.05
C GLN A 13 -0.91 18.56 -31.94
N SER A 14 0.30 18.01 -32.11
CA SER A 14 1.50 18.35 -31.37
C SER A 14 1.98 19.75 -31.75
N VAL A 15 2.21 20.61 -30.76
CA VAL A 15 2.91 21.89 -30.93
C VAL A 15 4.19 21.83 -30.12
N ALA A 16 5.31 21.88 -30.84
CA ALA A 16 6.65 22.03 -30.29
C ALA A 16 6.81 23.43 -29.67
N SER A 17 7.48 23.51 -28.52
CA SER A 17 8.08 24.76 -28.06
C SER A 17 9.48 24.50 -27.49
N ILE A 18 10.42 25.22 -28.09
CA ILE A 18 11.83 25.35 -27.72
C ILE A 18 11.92 26.44 -26.65
N GLY A 19 12.67 26.19 -25.57
CA GLY A 19 13.00 27.21 -24.58
C GLY A 19 14.16 26.78 -23.70
N LYS A 20 15.37 27.26 -24.02
CA LYS A 20 16.59 27.13 -23.21
C LYS A 20 16.61 28.17 -22.07
N SER A 21 17.07 27.76 -20.89
CA SER A 21 17.87 28.52 -19.88
C SER A 21 17.80 27.71 -18.57
N GLY A 22 18.77 27.61 -17.67
CA GLY A 22 20.12 28.13 -17.52
C GLY A 22 20.73 27.35 -16.32
N LYS A 23 22.06 27.20 -16.31
CA LYS A 23 22.85 26.42 -15.35
C LYS A 23 22.72 26.90 -13.89
N VAL A 24 22.80 25.96 -12.94
CA VAL A 24 23.59 26.12 -11.70
C VAL A 24 24.27 24.78 -11.38
N PRO A 25 25.62 24.67 -11.35
CA PRO A 25 26.30 23.46 -10.91
C PRO A 25 26.49 23.51 -9.38
N CYS A 26 26.06 22.45 -8.69
CA CYS A 26 26.25 22.29 -7.26
C CYS A 26 27.71 21.88 -6.98
N SER A 27 28.36 22.61 -6.09
CA SER A 27 29.76 22.41 -5.68
C SER A 27 29.95 21.09 -4.95
N SER A 28 30.92 20.29 -5.41
CA SER A 28 31.47 19.15 -4.68
C SER A 28 32.49 19.66 -3.67
N SER A 29 32.23 19.50 -2.37
CA SER A 29 33.21 19.72 -1.32
C SER A 29 33.87 18.39 -0.93
N MET A 30 35.18 18.35 -1.15
CA MET A 30 36.10 17.33 -0.66
C MET A 30 36.11 17.34 0.87
N VAL A 31 35.79 16.21 1.49
CA VAL A 31 36.10 15.99 2.92
C VAL A 31 37.44 15.27 3.00
N GLN A 32 38.43 15.97 3.53
CA GLN A 32 39.76 15.46 3.86
C GLN A 32 39.66 14.35 4.91
N LYS A 33 40.18 13.17 4.59
CA LYS A 33 40.50 12.13 5.58
C LYS A 33 41.76 12.56 6.33
N HIS A 34 41.63 12.91 7.60
CA HIS A 34 42.75 12.85 8.55
C HIS A 34 42.74 11.48 9.21
N GLY A 35 43.70 10.63 8.85
CA GLY A 35 44.01 9.43 9.59
C GLY A 35 44.84 9.78 10.82
N VAL A 36 44.39 9.34 11.99
CA VAL A 36 45.20 9.27 13.19
C VAL A 36 45.15 7.83 13.66
N GLU A 37 46.28 7.13 13.51
CA GLU A 37 46.54 5.88 14.21
C GLU A 37 46.85 6.21 15.68
N SER A 38 46.27 5.44 16.60
CA SER A 38 46.88 5.26 17.91
C SER A 38 46.63 3.84 18.41
N SER A 39 47.74 3.15 18.62
CA SER A 39 47.86 1.82 19.20
C SER A 39 47.57 1.86 20.70
N GLY A 40 47.08 0.75 21.25
CA GLY A 40 47.29 0.46 22.68
C GLY A 40 46.13 -0.27 23.32
N GLY A 41 46.30 -1.58 23.48
CA GLY A 41 45.40 -2.39 24.29
C GLY A 41 45.39 -1.98 25.77
N GLY A 42 44.24 -2.12 26.40
CA GLY A 42 44.06 -1.97 27.83
C GLY A 42 42.67 -2.46 28.20
N GLY A 43 42.60 -3.53 29.00
CA GLY A 43 41.36 -4.19 29.37
C GLY A 43 40.33 -3.22 29.93
N GLY A 44 39.16 -3.19 29.29
CA GLY A 44 38.00 -2.46 29.79
C GLY A 44 37.51 -3.10 31.08
N VAL A 45 37.82 -2.44 32.20
CA VAL A 45 37.07 -2.61 33.45
C VAL A 45 35.61 -2.28 33.12
N ILE A 46 34.71 -3.24 33.30
CA ILE A 46 33.27 -2.99 33.23
C ILE A 46 32.95 -2.11 34.44
N VAL A 47 32.93 -0.80 34.24
CA VAL A 47 32.43 0.14 35.23
C VAL A 47 30.92 -0.11 35.35
N SER A 48 30.55 -0.96 36.29
CA SER A 48 29.17 -1.15 36.73
C SER A 48 28.79 0.00 37.66
N GLY A 49 28.79 1.21 37.12
CA GLY A 49 28.13 2.36 37.74
C GLY A 49 26.71 2.46 37.19
N PRO A 50 25.72 2.91 37.97
CA PRO A 50 24.39 3.18 37.43
C PRO A 50 24.55 4.18 36.30
N SER A 51 24.02 3.84 35.12
CA SER A 51 24.01 4.76 34.01
C SER A 51 23.19 6.00 34.40
N LEU A 52 23.52 7.17 33.87
CA LEU A 52 22.80 8.42 34.14
C LEU A 52 21.27 8.27 33.93
N PHE A 53 20.89 7.35 33.05
CA PHE A 53 19.51 7.05 32.69
C PHE A 53 18.78 6.12 33.67
N ASP A 54 19.49 5.36 34.53
CA ASP A 54 18.87 4.49 35.52
C ASP A 54 18.19 5.28 36.65
N ASN A 55 18.47 6.59 36.76
CA ASN A 55 17.86 7.49 37.73
C ASN A 55 16.66 8.27 37.18
N LEU A 56 16.35 8.15 35.88
CA LEU A 56 15.19 8.82 35.31
C LEU A 56 13.91 8.03 35.60
N PRO A 57 12.82 8.69 36.02
CA PRO A 57 11.52 8.04 36.12
C PRO A 57 11.11 7.45 34.77
N GLU A 58 10.45 6.28 34.82
CA GLU A 58 9.97 5.56 33.64
C GLU A 58 9.06 6.43 32.76
N ASP A 59 8.24 7.30 33.38
CA ASP A 59 7.37 8.25 32.66
C ASP A 59 8.15 9.29 31.86
N CYS A 60 9.30 9.75 32.38
CA CYS A 60 10.16 10.68 31.65
C CYS A 60 10.77 10.00 30.42
N ILE A 61 11.22 8.76 30.58
CA ILE A 61 11.78 7.95 29.49
C ILE A 61 10.68 7.67 28.45
N SER A 62 9.49 7.27 28.87
CA SER A 62 8.32 7.02 28.01
C SER A 62 7.96 8.27 27.20
N ASN A 63 7.89 9.44 27.86
CA ASN A 63 7.57 10.68 27.16
C ASN A 63 8.64 11.06 26.13
N ILE A 64 9.93 10.92 26.44
CA ILE A 64 11.01 11.16 25.46
C ILE A 64 10.87 10.21 24.26
N ILE A 65 10.70 8.92 24.51
CA ILE A 65 10.58 7.90 23.46
C ILE A 65 9.35 8.13 22.58
N SER A 66 8.24 8.60 23.15
CA SER A 66 7.01 8.91 22.40
C SER A 66 7.19 10.00 21.32
N PHE A 67 8.29 10.77 21.37
CA PHE A 67 8.66 11.76 20.35
C PHE A 67 9.72 11.24 19.35
N THR A 68 10.12 9.97 19.46
CA THR A 68 11.05 9.32 18.53
C THR A 68 10.29 8.52 17.46
N SER A 69 10.98 7.76 16.61
CA SER A 69 10.31 6.83 15.70
C SER A 69 10.00 5.48 16.37
N PRO A 70 8.99 4.72 15.90
CA PRO A 70 8.73 3.36 16.41
C PRO A 70 9.94 2.42 16.30
N ARG A 71 10.80 2.65 15.30
CA ARG A 71 12.08 1.93 15.16
C ARG A 71 13.03 2.27 16.31
N ASP A 72 13.20 3.56 16.61
CA ASP A 72 14.09 4.02 17.67
C ASP A 72 13.61 3.55 19.04
N ALA A 73 12.29 3.53 19.26
CA ALA A 73 11.68 2.95 20.46
C ALA A 73 12.04 1.47 20.64
N CYS A 74 12.00 0.66 19.57
CA CYS A 74 12.40 -0.74 19.63
C CYS A 74 13.90 -0.93 19.92
N VAL A 75 14.75 -0.05 19.39
CA VAL A 75 16.19 -0.06 19.70
C VAL A 75 16.42 0.32 21.16
N ALA A 76 15.74 1.36 21.65
CA ALA A 76 15.84 1.82 23.03
C ALA A 76 15.46 0.73 24.04
N ALA A 77 14.43 -0.07 23.74
CA ALA A 77 14.02 -1.20 24.58
C ALA A 77 15.15 -2.23 24.82
N SER A 78 16.14 -2.31 23.92
CA SER A 78 17.25 -3.25 24.04
C SER A 78 18.40 -2.73 24.92
N VAL A 79 18.34 -1.46 25.38
CA VAL A 79 19.43 -0.80 26.11
C VAL A 79 19.44 -1.17 27.59
N SER A 80 18.28 -1.19 28.25
CA SER A 80 18.15 -1.59 29.65
C SER A 80 16.73 -2.03 29.99
N LYS A 81 16.54 -2.66 31.16
CA LYS A 81 15.21 -3.07 31.65
C LYS A 81 14.27 -1.89 31.90
N THR A 82 14.81 -0.75 32.32
CA THR A 82 14.03 0.49 32.53
C THR A 82 13.51 1.03 31.21
N PHE A 83 14.33 1.03 30.15
CA PHE A 83 13.90 1.41 28.80
C PHE A 83 12.91 0.39 28.21
N GLU A 84 13.14 -0.92 28.41
CA GLU A 84 12.22 -1.96 27.96
C GLU A 84 10.82 -1.75 28.56
N SER A 85 10.74 -1.48 29.87
CA SER A 85 9.49 -1.18 30.56
C SER A 85 8.81 0.07 29.99
N ALA A 86 9.56 1.18 29.91
CA ALA A 86 9.06 2.44 29.36
C ALA A 86 8.51 2.31 27.93
N VAL A 87 9.20 1.58 27.06
CA VAL A 87 8.78 1.36 25.67
C VAL A 87 7.50 0.52 25.60
N ASN A 88 7.25 -0.36 26.56
CA ASN A 88 6.02 -1.16 26.59
C ASN A 88 4.81 -0.39 27.12
N SER A 89 4.98 0.85 27.58
CA SER A 89 3.87 1.73 27.98
C SER A 89 3.01 2.16 26.78
N ASP A 90 1.70 2.03 26.91
CA ASP A 90 0.73 2.44 25.88
C ASP A 90 0.80 3.95 25.55
N SER A 91 1.25 4.77 26.49
CA SER A 91 1.43 6.22 26.29
C SER A 91 2.46 6.55 25.19
N VAL A 92 3.43 5.66 24.96
CA VAL A 92 4.41 5.77 23.87
C VAL A 92 3.73 5.52 22.54
N TRP A 93 2.99 4.41 22.44
CA TRP A 93 2.39 3.95 21.19
C TRP A 93 1.16 4.76 20.78
N ASP A 94 0.48 5.42 21.71
CA ASP A 94 -0.57 6.40 21.40
C ASP A 94 -0.11 7.50 20.46
N LYS A 95 1.14 7.97 20.59
CA LYS A 95 1.70 9.00 19.70
C LYS A 95 2.17 8.44 18.35
N PHE A 96 2.38 7.13 18.26
CA PHE A 96 2.77 6.45 17.02
C PHE A 96 1.57 5.99 16.20
N LEU A 97 0.43 5.77 16.85
CA LEU A 97 -0.82 5.41 16.20
C LEU A 97 -1.51 6.63 15.59
N PRO A 98 -2.17 6.48 14.42
CA PRO A 98 -3.05 7.52 13.89
C PRO A 98 -4.18 7.85 14.86
N SER A 99 -4.55 9.12 15.04
CA SER A 99 -5.58 9.52 16.02
C SER A 99 -6.96 8.88 15.82
N ASP A 100 -7.23 8.39 14.61
CA ASP A 100 -8.44 7.70 14.18
C ASP A 100 -8.31 6.16 14.19
N TYR A 101 -7.28 5.59 14.83
CA TYR A 101 -7.03 4.14 14.79
C TYR A 101 -8.21 3.26 15.24
N SER A 102 -9.10 3.79 16.08
CA SER A 102 -10.26 3.05 16.59
C SER A 102 -11.26 2.67 15.48
N SER A 103 -11.30 3.44 14.38
CA SER A 103 -12.12 3.10 13.21
C SER A 103 -11.44 2.09 12.27
N LEU A 104 -10.16 1.81 12.49
CA LEU A 104 -9.35 0.88 11.70
C LEU A 104 -9.41 -0.56 12.23
N ILE A 105 -9.96 -0.75 13.43
CA ILE A 105 -10.02 -2.03 14.12
C ILE A 105 -11.41 -2.64 13.92
N PRO A 106 -11.52 -3.85 13.35
CA PRO A 106 -12.78 -4.58 13.36
C PRO A 106 -13.26 -4.79 14.80
N PRO A 107 -14.56 -4.64 15.11
CA PRO A 107 -15.08 -4.80 16.47
C PRO A 107 -14.79 -6.17 17.11
N SER A 108 -14.45 -7.17 16.31
CA SER A 108 -14.12 -8.54 16.73
C SER A 108 -12.67 -8.72 17.20
N GLN A 109 -11.79 -7.75 16.96
CA GLN A 109 -10.36 -7.88 17.23
C GLN A 109 -9.97 -7.15 18.51
N VAL A 110 -9.52 -7.90 19.50
CA VAL A 110 -9.05 -7.38 20.79
C VAL A 110 -7.53 -7.47 20.81
N PHE A 111 -6.87 -6.36 21.12
CA PHE A 111 -5.41 -6.28 21.28
C PHE A 111 -5.06 -6.13 22.75
N SER A 112 -3.96 -6.76 23.17
CA SER A 112 -3.48 -6.71 24.55
C SER A 112 -2.73 -5.42 24.88
N SER A 113 -2.20 -4.72 23.87
CA SER A 113 -1.50 -3.44 23.99
C SER A 113 -1.57 -2.61 22.71
N LYS A 114 -1.32 -1.31 22.80
CA LYS A 114 -1.23 -0.41 21.63
C LYS A 114 -0.01 -0.70 20.76
N LYS A 115 1.04 -1.27 21.35
CA LYS A 115 2.19 -1.82 20.64
C LYS A 115 1.80 -2.98 19.73
N GLU A 116 1.06 -3.94 20.26
CA GLU A 116 0.55 -5.07 19.48
C GLU A 116 -0.36 -4.59 18.35
N LEU A 117 -1.26 -3.64 18.65
CA LEU A 117 -2.08 -2.98 17.65
C LEU A 117 -1.23 -2.33 16.54
N TYR A 118 -0.21 -1.55 16.89
CA TYR A 118 0.67 -0.91 15.91
C TYR A 118 1.31 -1.93 14.96
N PHE A 119 1.85 -3.03 15.49
CA PHE A 119 2.43 -4.08 14.66
C PHE A 119 1.38 -4.82 13.84
N ALA A 120 0.20 -5.07 14.40
CA ALA A 120 -0.91 -5.66 13.65
C ALA A 120 -1.37 -4.76 12.51
N LEU A 121 -1.36 -3.43 12.67
CA LEU A 121 -1.65 -2.48 11.59
C LEU A 121 -0.54 -2.42 10.55
N CYS A 122 0.71 -2.62 10.94
CA CYS A 122 1.84 -2.73 10.01
C CYS A 122 1.78 -4.04 9.19
N ASP A 123 1.41 -5.14 9.83
CA ASP A 123 1.27 -6.46 9.20
C ASP A 123 -0.04 -6.59 8.40
N ASN A 124 -1.06 -5.82 8.77
CA ASN A 124 -2.34 -5.69 8.08
C ASN A 124 -2.54 -4.23 7.64
N PRO A 125 -1.90 -3.80 6.53
CA PRO A 125 -1.89 -2.40 6.12
C PRO A 125 -3.30 -1.79 6.16
N VAL A 126 -3.36 -0.69 6.90
CA VAL A 126 -4.55 0.09 7.29
C VAL A 126 -5.42 0.49 6.11
N LEU A 127 -6.73 0.38 6.34
CA LEU A 127 -7.82 0.87 5.51
C LEU A 127 -7.97 2.38 5.70
N ILE A 128 -8.16 3.13 4.62
CA ILE A 128 -8.43 4.56 4.74
C ILE A 128 -9.94 4.80 4.67
N ASP A 129 -10.38 5.58 5.66
CA ASP A 129 -11.70 6.18 5.92
C ASP A 129 -12.74 5.31 6.66
N ASP A 130 -12.76 5.44 7.99
CA ASP A 130 -13.94 5.36 8.89
C ASP A 130 -14.95 4.22 8.67
N GLY A 131 -14.47 3.03 8.27
CA GLY A 131 -15.33 1.91 7.86
C GLY A 131 -16.23 2.23 6.66
N LYS A 132 -16.02 3.36 5.99
CA LYS A 132 -16.73 3.78 4.78
C LYS A 132 -15.80 3.63 3.60
N LYS A 133 -16.25 2.77 2.68
CA LYS A 133 -15.65 2.42 1.39
C LYS A 133 -15.59 3.60 0.40
N LYS A 134 -15.10 4.77 0.82
CA LYS A 134 -15.15 6.02 0.06
C LYS A 134 -14.02 6.17 -0.94
N ASP A 135 -12.91 5.50 -0.69
CA ASP A 135 -11.72 5.63 -1.52
C ASP A 135 -11.62 4.56 -2.61
N MET A 136 -12.58 3.62 -2.69
CA MET A 136 -12.68 2.65 -3.79
C MET A 136 -14.00 2.82 -4.54
N TRP A 137 -13.90 3.25 -5.80
CA TRP A 137 -15.03 3.40 -6.71
C TRP A 137 -15.08 2.25 -7.71
N ILE A 138 -16.25 1.68 -7.92
CA ILE A 138 -16.45 0.62 -8.91
C ILE A 138 -17.62 1.03 -9.81
N THR A 139 -17.40 0.96 -11.13
CA THR A 139 -18.44 1.32 -12.09
C THR A 139 -19.67 0.44 -11.91
N TRP A 140 -20.83 1.08 -11.79
CA TRP A 140 -22.13 0.45 -11.58
C TRP A 140 -22.31 -0.30 -10.26
N VAL A 141 -21.45 -0.10 -9.25
CA VAL A 141 -21.52 -0.84 -7.97
C VAL A 141 -22.86 -0.66 -7.25
N SER A 142 -23.54 0.46 -7.47
CA SER A 142 -24.86 0.77 -6.94
C SER A 142 -26.01 0.14 -7.74
N THR A 143 -25.70 -0.59 -8.82
CA THR A 143 -26.67 -1.20 -9.73
C THR A 143 -26.81 -2.70 -9.41
N PRO A 144 -27.88 -3.15 -8.73
CA PRO A 144 -27.99 -4.52 -8.24
C PRO A 144 -28.04 -5.60 -9.33
N GLN A 145 -28.34 -5.24 -10.58
CA GLN A 145 -28.25 -6.17 -11.72
C GLN A 145 -26.80 -6.56 -12.06
N TYR A 146 -25.83 -5.74 -11.66
CA TYR A 146 -24.42 -5.89 -12.04
C TYR A 146 -23.54 -6.26 -10.86
N TRP A 147 -23.84 -5.74 -9.67
CA TRP A 147 -23.10 -5.99 -8.45
C TRP A 147 -24.02 -6.35 -7.30
N ARG A 148 -23.58 -7.25 -6.44
CA ARG A 148 -24.24 -7.58 -5.18
C ARG A 148 -23.25 -7.47 -4.04
N TRP A 149 -23.70 -6.93 -2.93
CA TRP A 149 -22.95 -6.92 -1.69
C TRP A 149 -23.16 -8.25 -0.96
N ILE A 150 -22.07 -8.89 -0.56
CA ILE A 150 -22.07 -10.18 0.11
C ILE A 150 -21.18 -10.12 1.35
N SER A 151 -21.58 -10.84 2.40
CA SER A 151 -20.74 -11.08 3.57
C SER A 151 -19.96 -12.36 3.39
N ILE A 152 -18.66 -12.31 3.67
CA ILE A 152 -17.75 -13.45 3.65
C ILE A 152 -17.02 -13.46 5.00
N PRO A 153 -17.05 -14.55 5.77
CA PRO A 153 -16.42 -14.59 7.09
C PRO A 153 -14.92 -14.25 7.09
N GLU A 154 -14.20 -14.59 6.01
CA GLU A 154 -12.77 -14.27 5.87
C GLU A 154 -12.50 -12.91 5.21
N ALA A 155 -13.53 -12.09 4.94
CA ALA A 155 -13.34 -10.74 4.41
C ALA A 155 -12.94 -9.76 5.52
N ARG A 156 -12.09 -8.80 5.15
CA ARG A 156 -11.69 -7.68 6.01
C ARG A 156 -12.84 -6.68 6.27
N PHE A 157 -13.87 -6.70 5.42
CA PHE A 157 -15.03 -5.81 5.50
C PHE A 157 -16.30 -6.65 5.66
N GLU A 158 -17.30 -6.10 6.36
CA GLU A 158 -18.60 -6.74 6.58
C GLU A 158 -19.27 -7.14 5.26
N GLU A 159 -19.17 -6.27 4.25
CA GLU A 159 -19.66 -6.53 2.91
C GLU A 159 -18.63 -6.20 1.83
N VAL A 160 -18.51 -7.11 0.86
CA VAL A 160 -17.67 -6.94 -0.34
C VAL A 160 -18.53 -7.06 -1.61
N PRO A 161 -18.17 -6.37 -2.71
CA PRO A 161 -18.94 -6.39 -3.93
C PRO A 161 -18.57 -7.63 -4.76
N GLU A 162 -19.58 -8.42 -5.09
CA GLU A 162 -19.53 -9.52 -6.05
C GLU A 162 -20.06 -9.04 -7.41
N LEU A 163 -19.28 -9.27 -8.46
CA LEU A 163 -19.68 -9.02 -9.83
C LEU A 163 -20.64 -10.10 -10.32
N LEU A 164 -21.89 -9.72 -10.58
CA LEU A 164 -22.92 -10.63 -11.10
C LEU A 164 -22.85 -10.80 -12.61
N ASN A 165 -22.77 -9.70 -13.37
CA ASN A 165 -22.70 -9.74 -14.83
C ASN A 165 -22.42 -8.37 -15.46
N VAL A 166 -21.29 -8.15 -16.12
CA VAL A 166 -21.03 -6.93 -16.93
C VAL A 166 -20.20 -7.22 -18.17
N CYS A 167 -20.32 -6.42 -19.23
CA CYS A 167 -19.42 -6.50 -20.40
C CYS A 167 -18.11 -5.73 -20.19
N TRP A 168 -18.10 -4.70 -19.35
CA TRP A 168 -16.90 -3.96 -18.96
C TRP A 168 -17.05 -3.40 -17.55
N PHE A 169 -15.94 -3.12 -16.89
CA PHE A 169 -15.93 -2.44 -15.58
C PHE A 169 -14.65 -1.63 -15.38
N GLU A 170 -14.71 -0.69 -14.46
CA GLU A 170 -13.55 0.02 -13.93
C GLU A 170 -13.59 -0.04 -12.40
N VAL A 171 -12.44 -0.28 -11.79
CA VAL A 171 -12.22 -0.17 -10.35
C VAL A 171 -11.19 0.93 -10.16
N ARG A 172 -11.55 1.98 -9.42
CA ARG A 172 -10.62 3.03 -9.01
C ARG A 172 -10.38 2.94 -7.53
N GLY A 173 -9.16 3.22 -7.14
CA GLY A 173 -8.78 3.43 -5.74
C GLY A 173 -7.97 4.71 -5.64
N GLY A 174 -8.10 5.43 -4.55
CA GLY A 174 -7.23 6.55 -4.23
C GLY A 174 -6.87 6.53 -2.76
N MET A 175 -5.85 7.29 -2.38
CA MET A 175 -5.72 7.72 -0.99
C MET A 175 -4.80 8.93 -0.88
N SER A 176 -4.97 9.68 0.19
CA SER A 176 -4.01 10.73 0.51
C SER A 176 -2.65 10.13 0.87
N THR A 177 -1.59 10.64 0.25
CA THR A 177 -0.20 10.25 0.50
C THR A 177 0.29 10.60 1.90
N LYS A 178 -0.44 11.46 2.64
CA LYS A 178 -0.14 11.81 4.03
C LYS A 178 -0.18 10.61 4.97
N TYR A 179 -0.92 9.56 4.59
CA TYR A 179 -0.99 8.29 5.31
C TYR A 179 0.11 7.31 4.92
N LEU A 180 0.92 7.66 3.91
CA LEU A 180 2.07 6.90 3.46
C LEU A 180 3.35 7.55 3.98
N SER A 181 4.33 6.74 4.36
CA SER A 181 5.64 7.22 4.76
C SER A 181 6.29 8.00 3.60
N PRO A 182 6.80 9.21 3.85
CA PRO A 182 7.62 9.95 2.90
C PRO A 182 8.83 9.16 2.41
N ARG A 183 9.33 9.52 1.22
CA ARG A 183 10.55 8.99 0.59
C ARG A 183 10.58 7.45 0.54
N THR A 184 9.42 6.84 0.40
CA THR A 184 9.25 5.39 0.40
C THR A 184 8.64 4.97 -0.92
N ARG A 185 9.15 3.87 -1.48
CA ARG A 185 8.58 3.24 -2.66
C ARG A 185 7.46 2.30 -2.23
N TYR A 186 6.34 2.35 -2.94
CA TYR A 186 5.17 1.53 -2.65
C TYR A 186 4.79 0.73 -3.89
N SER A 187 4.39 -0.52 -3.66
CA SER A 187 3.65 -1.34 -4.63
C SER A 187 2.17 -1.34 -4.26
N ALA A 188 1.31 -1.13 -5.25
CA ALA A 188 -0.14 -1.24 -5.09
C ALA A 188 -0.63 -2.63 -5.54
N TYR A 189 -1.56 -3.21 -4.80
CA TYR A 189 -2.14 -4.52 -5.07
C TYR A 189 -3.66 -4.46 -5.05
N ILE A 190 -4.33 -5.15 -5.97
CA ILE A 190 -5.74 -5.50 -5.80
C ILE A 190 -5.84 -6.83 -5.08
N VAL A 191 -6.73 -6.93 -4.08
CA VAL A 191 -7.04 -8.15 -3.35
C VAL A 191 -8.46 -8.59 -3.67
N PHE A 192 -8.63 -9.84 -4.10
CA PHE A 192 -9.90 -10.33 -4.64
C PHE A 192 -10.03 -11.87 -4.54
N LYS A 193 -11.26 -12.36 -4.66
CA LYS A 193 -11.61 -13.77 -4.83
C LYS A 193 -12.35 -13.95 -6.16
N THR A 194 -12.41 -15.19 -6.63
CA THR A 194 -13.24 -15.57 -7.78
C THR A 194 -14.11 -16.76 -7.41
N LYS A 195 -15.38 -16.75 -7.80
CA LYS A 195 -16.25 -17.92 -7.64
C LYS A 195 -15.82 -19.08 -8.55
N ASP A 196 -16.26 -20.29 -8.21
CA ASP A 196 -16.11 -21.45 -9.09
C ASP A 196 -16.83 -21.19 -10.42
N ARG A 197 -16.10 -21.38 -11.52
CA ARG A 197 -16.53 -21.06 -12.89
C ARG A 197 -16.87 -19.57 -13.09
N CYS A 198 -15.85 -18.76 -13.33
CA CYS A 198 -15.98 -17.37 -13.80
C CYS A 198 -15.79 -17.28 -15.33
N PRO A 199 -16.84 -17.52 -16.15
CA PRO A 199 -16.70 -17.45 -17.60
C PRO A 199 -16.23 -16.05 -18.03
N ASN A 200 -15.30 -16.02 -18.99
CA ASN A 200 -14.79 -14.83 -19.67
C ASN A 200 -13.99 -13.83 -18.81
N LEU A 201 -13.81 -14.08 -17.51
CA LEU A 201 -12.98 -13.24 -16.62
C LEU A 201 -11.47 -13.52 -16.79
N GLY A 202 -11.10 -14.68 -17.34
CA GLY A 202 -9.71 -15.11 -17.53
C GLY A 202 -9.12 -14.89 -18.92
N ASP A 203 -9.93 -14.46 -19.89
CA ASP A 203 -9.55 -14.52 -21.32
C ASP A 203 -8.67 -13.36 -21.78
N VAL A 204 -8.85 -12.18 -21.16
CA VAL A 204 -8.16 -10.93 -21.52
C VAL A 204 -7.65 -10.28 -20.24
N PRO A 205 -6.43 -9.73 -20.23
CA PRO A 205 -5.92 -9.03 -19.06
C PRO A 205 -6.52 -7.62 -18.96
N ALA A 206 -6.83 -7.21 -17.73
CA ALA A 206 -7.26 -5.86 -17.42
C ALA A 206 -6.06 -4.90 -17.41
N GLU A 207 -6.29 -3.64 -17.75
CA GLU A 207 -5.29 -2.58 -17.72
C GLU A 207 -5.29 -1.92 -16.34
N ALA A 208 -4.16 -2.02 -15.63
CA ALA A 208 -3.98 -1.42 -14.32
C ALA A 208 -3.05 -0.21 -14.41
N THR A 209 -3.38 0.85 -13.69
CA THR A 209 -2.55 2.04 -13.54
C THR A 209 -2.39 2.40 -12.07
N VAL A 210 -1.23 2.92 -11.71
CA VAL A 210 -0.96 3.49 -10.38
C VAL A 210 -0.01 4.67 -10.51
N GLY A 211 -0.27 5.75 -9.80
CA GLY A 211 0.63 6.90 -9.78
C GLY A 211 0.15 8.01 -8.86
N LEU A 212 1.07 8.93 -8.57
CA LEU A 212 0.73 10.18 -7.90
C LEU A 212 -0.08 11.07 -8.85
N VAL A 213 -1.14 11.70 -8.34
CA VAL A 213 -1.97 12.59 -9.14
C VAL A 213 -1.12 13.74 -9.68
N GLY A 214 -1.19 13.96 -11.00
CA GLY A 214 -0.40 14.98 -11.69
C GLY A 214 1.00 14.54 -12.14
N GLN A 215 1.40 13.29 -11.88
CA GLN A 215 2.67 12.72 -12.34
C GLN A 215 2.46 11.58 -13.36
N ALA A 216 3.56 11.11 -13.95
CA ALA A 216 3.54 9.92 -14.78
C ALA A 216 3.14 8.69 -13.95
N SER A 217 2.18 7.91 -14.46
CA SER A 217 1.72 6.68 -13.81
C SER A 217 2.44 5.45 -14.35
N SER A 218 2.61 4.46 -13.48
CA SER A 218 2.96 3.10 -13.86
C SER A 218 1.72 2.43 -14.49
N GLN A 219 1.93 1.68 -15.57
CA GLN A 219 0.89 0.91 -16.22
C GLN A 219 1.30 -0.56 -16.30
N ARG A 220 0.36 -1.47 -16.05
CA ARG A 220 0.53 -2.91 -16.16
C ARG A 220 -0.71 -3.59 -16.73
N LEU A 221 -0.52 -4.80 -17.25
CA LEU A 221 -1.62 -5.69 -17.57
C LEU A 221 -1.72 -6.74 -16.47
N ILE A 222 -2.93 -7.00 -15.98
CA ILE A 222 -3.18 -7.96 -14.89
C ILE A 222 -4.22 -9.00 -15.29
N TYR A 223 -4.05 -10.24 -14.84
CA TYR A 223 -5.10 -11.26 -14.92
C TYR A 223 -5.78 -11.44 -13.56
N PHE A 224 -7.10 -11.64 -13.57
CA PHE A 224 -7.84 -12.10 -12.39
C PHE A 224 -7.86 -13.63 -12.26
N VAL A 225 -7.79 -14.36 -13.38
CA VAL A 225 -7.72 -15.83 -13.42
C VAL A 225 -6.59 -16.28 -14.35
N GLY A 226 -6.55 -15.72 -15.56
CA GLY A 226 -5.64 -16.10 -16.63
C GLY A 226 -6.24 -17.19 -17.53
N PRO A 227 -5.71 -17.34 -18.76
CA PRO A 227 -6.27 -18.27 -19.75
C PRO A 227 -6.03 -19.72 -19.35
N THR A 228 -7.07 -20.54 -19.37
CA THR A 228 -7.03 -21.97 -19.01
C THR A 228 -6.31 -22.82 -20.07
N ASN A 229 -6.31 -22.38 -21.34
CA ASN A 229 -5.71 -23.11 -22.45
C ASN A 229 -4.27 -22.64 -22.71
N ARG A 230 -3.30 -23.44 -22.25
CA ARG A 230 -1.85 -23.26 -22.49
C ARG A 230 -1.43 -23.36 -23.98
N GLY A 231 -2.35 -23.65 -24.91
CA GLY A 231 -2.04 -24.07 -26.28
C GLY A 231 -2.23 -23.05 -27.41
N ARG A 232 -2.78 -21.84 -27.18
CA ARG A 232 -3.06 -20.90 -28.30
C ARG A 232 -2.75 -19.42 -28.07
N GLY A 233 -2.31 -19.00 -26.89
CA GLY A 233 -2.00 -17.60 -26.61
C GLY A 233 -0.50 -17.36 -26.64
N ARG A 234 -0.03 -16.35 -27.39
CA ARG A 234 1.27 -15.72 -27.11
C ARG A 234 1.31 -15.41 -25.62
N GLU A 235 2.22 -16.05 -24.88
CA GLU A 235 2.53 -15.61 -23.53
C GLU A 235 2.95 -14.15 -23.63
N THR A 236 2.07 -13.26 -23.17
CA THR A 236 2.40 -11.85 -23.05
C THR A 236 3.36 -11.80 -21.88
N ARG A 237 4.66 -11.64 -22.18
CA ARG A 237 5.74 -11.71 -21.18
C ARG A 237 5.58 -10.66 -20.07
N ASP A 238 4.80 -9.60 -20.35
CA ASP A 238 4.60 -8.46 -19.46
C ASP A 238 3.18 -8.40 -18.88
N VAL A 239 2.68 -9.53 -18.32
CA VAL A 239 1.39 -9.57 -17.61
C VAL A 239 1.57 -10.10 -16.20
N THR A 240 1.01 -9.38 -15.22
CA THR A 240 0.97 -9.80 -13.83
C THR A 240 -0.13 -10.86 -13.63
N LYS A 241 0.30 -12.07 -13.24
CA LYS A 241 -0.60 -13.17 -12.87
C LYS A 241 -0.98 -13.04 -11.39
N PRO A 242 -2.21 -13.43 -11.02
CA PRO A 242 -2.64 -13.36 -9.64
C PRO A 242 -1.95 -14.44 -8.80
N LYS A 243 -1.71 -14.14 -7.53
CA LYS A 243 -1.07 -15.03 -6.56
C LYS A 243 -2.04 -15.31 -5.42
N VAL A 244 -2.13 -16.56 -5.01
CA VAL A 244 -2.93 -16.97 -3.84
C VAL A 244 -2.17 -16.60 -2.57
N ARG A 245 -2.87 -15.95 -1.63
CA ARG A 245 -2.40 -15.57 -0.30
C ARG A 245 -2.67 -16.67 0.71
N LYS A 246 -2.05 -16.58 1.89
CA LYS A 246 -2.25 -17.53 3.00
C LYS A 246 -3.67 -17.52 3.57
N ASP A 247 -4.36 -16.39 3.45
CA ASP A 247 -5.75 -16.18 3.89
C ASP A 247 -6.80 -16.68 2.87
N GLY A 248 -6.36 -17.31 1.77
CA GLY A 248 -7.24 -17.82 0.71
C GLY A 248 -7.77 -16.75 -0.25
N TRP A 249 -7.38 -15.48 -0.10
CA TRP A 249 -7.61 -14.45 -1.11
C TRP A 249 -6.54 -14.52 -2.21
N MET A 250 -6.80 -13.88 -3.35
CA MET A 250 -5.81 -13.67 -4.40
C MET A 250 -5.39 -12.21 -4.43
N GLU A 251 -4.18 -11.96 -4.92
CA GLU A 251 -3.68 -10.62 -5.17
C GLU A 251 -2.95 -10.49 -6.50
N ALA A 252 -3.05 -9.32 -7.12
CA ALA A 252 -2.28 -8.94 -8.29
C ALA A 252 -1.68 -7.55 -8.09
N GLU A 253 -0.40 -7.39 -8.44
CA GLU A 253 0.31 -6.11 -8.34
C GLU A 253 -0.09 -5.20 -9.51
N LEU A 254 -0.57 -4.00 -9.17
CA LEU A 254 -1.02 -2.97 -10.11
C LEU A 254 0.16 -2.15 -10.65
N GLY A 255 1.21 -2.01 -9.85
CA GLY A 255 2.43 -1.29 -10.18
C GLY A 255 3.07 -0.64 -8.96
N GLU A 256 4.03 0.24 -9.20
CA GLU A 256 4.78 0.94 -8.16
C GLU A 256 4.76 2.46 -8.35
N PHE A 257 4.92 3.18 -7.25
CA PHE A 257 5.16 4.62 -7.22
C PHE A 257 6.11 4.97 -6.07
N PHE A 258 6.71 6.15 -6.14
CA PHE A 258 7.59 6.67 -5.09
C PHE A 258 6.93 7.88 -4.43
N ASN A 259 6.73 7.83 -3.12
CA ASN A 259 6.13 8.92 -2.37
C ASN A 259 7.19 9.97 -2.01
N GLU A 260 7.39 10.98 -2.86
CA GLU A 260 8.43 12.01 -2.64
C GLU A 260 8.02 13.12 -1.66
N SER A 261 6.88 13.00 -0.95
CA SER A 261 6.28 13.99 -0.03
C SER A 261 5.72 15.28 -0.65
N SER A 262 5.69 15.40 -1.98
CA SER A 262 5.23 16.60 -2.70
C SER A 262 3.83 16.50 -3.33
N CYS A 263 3.23 15.30 -3.37
CA CYS A 263 1.90 15.08 -3.94
C CYS A 263 0.92 14.70 -2.86
N ASP A 264 -0.33 15.15 -2.96
CA ASP A 264 -1.35 14.94 -1.91
C ASP A 264 -2.07 13.60 -2.02
N GLU A 265 -2.13 13.01 -3.23
CA GLU A 265 -2.95 11.83 -3.51
C GLU A 265 -2.25 10.86 -4.47
N VAL A 266 -2.37 9.56 -4.16
CA VAL A 266 -2.08 8.47 -5.09
C VAL A 266 -3.40 7.94 -5.65
N ALA A 267 -3.42 7.66 -6.95
CA ALA A 267 -4.57 7.11 -7.64
C ALA A 267 -4.20 5.78 -8.32
N THR A 268 -5.19 4.89 -8.38
CA THR A 268 -5.15 3.59 -9.04
C THR A 268 -6.39 3.43 -9.92
N SER A 269 -6.25 2.79 -11.07
CA SER A 269 -7.38 2.37 -11.90
C SER A 269 -7.12 0.99 -12.48
N ILE A 270 -8.15 0.15 -12.51
CA ILE A 270 -8.16 -1.15 -13.17
C ILE A 270 -9.32 -1.15 -14.14
N LEU A 271 -9.02 -1.17 -15.42
CA LEU A 271 -9.99 -1.04 -16.50
C LEU A 271 -10.03 -2.32 -17.34
N GLU A 272 -11.21 -2.92 -17.42
CA GLU A 272 -11.48 -4.05 -18.31
C GLU A 272 -12.60 -3.65 -19.29
N THR A 273 -12.20 -3.25 -20.50
CA THR A 273 -13.10 -2.85 -21.61
C THR A 273 -12.82 -3.62 -22.90
N LYS A 274 -11.78 -4.46 -22.91
CA LYS A 274 -11.24 -5.06 -24.15
C LYS A 274 -12.01 -6.31 -24.55
N SER A 275 -12.50 -7.08 -23.58
CA SER A 275 -13.30 -8.27 -23.86
C SER A 275 -14.78 -7.91 -24.08
N PRO A 276 -15.40 -8.30 -25.22
CA PRO A 276 -16.82 -8.04 -25.50
C PRO A 276 -17.76 -8.98 -24.74
N TYR A 277 -17.20 -10.00 -24.08
CA TYR A 277 -17.98 -11.03 -23.39
C TYR A 277 -18.35 -10.60 -21.98
N TRP A 278 -19.52 -11.06 -21.55
CA TRP A 278 -20.04 -10.82 -20.21
C TRP A 278 -19.22 -11.59 -19.16
N LYS A 279 -18.84 -10.90 -18.09
CA LYS A 279 -17.95 -11.36 -17.03
C LYS A 279 -18.70 -11.38 -15.71
N ARG A 280 -18.36 -12.34 -14.86
CA ARG A 280 -18.95 -12.51 -13.53
C ARG A 280 -18.04 -13.26 -12.57
N GLY A 281 -18.44 -13.23 -11.30
CA GLY A 281 -17.83 -14.02 -10.23
C GLY A 281 -16.58 -13.40 -9.61
N LEU A 282 -16.20 -12.18 -9.99
CA LEU A 282 -15.15 -11.42 -9.31
C LEU A 282 -15.68 -10.87 -7.98
N ILE A 283 -14.95 -11.07 -6.89
CA ILE A 283 -15.27 -10.55 -5.57
C ILE A 283 -14.10 -9.68 -5.11
N ILE A 284 -14.31 -8.39 -4.88
CA ILE A 284 -13.21 -7.45 -4.60
C ILE A 284 -13.15 -7.11 -3.12
N GLN A 285 -12.03 -7.41 -2.47
CA GLN A 285 -11.83 -6.99 -1.08
C GLN A 285 -11.40 -5.53 -1.01
N GLY A 286 -10.40 -5.14 -1.78
CA GLY A 286 -9.88 -3.77 -1.76
C GLY A 286 -8.55 -3.62 -2.50
N ILE A 287 -7.94 -2.46 -2.31
CA ILE A 287 -6.61 -2.12 -2.83
C ILE A 287 -5.67 -1.86 -1.65
N GLU A 288 -4.49 -2.47 -1.68
CA GLU A 288 -3.48 -2.38 -0.63
C GLU A 288 -2.20 -1.72 -1.15
N PHE A 289 -1.64 -0.81 -0.36
CA PHE A 289 -0.40 -0.13 -0.66
C PHE A 289 0.68 -0.63 0.30
N ARG A 290 1.74 -1.22 -0.22
CA ARG A 290 2.80 -1.86 0.59
C ARG A 290 4.15 -1.23 0.32
N PRO A 291 4.92 -0.84 1.35
CA PRO A 291 6.25 -0.33 1.15
C PRO A 291 7.14 -1.44 0.59
N THR A 292 7.91 -1.14 -0.46
CA THR A 292 8.92 -2.05 -0.99
C THR A 292 10.25 -1.77 -0.30
N LYS A 293 11.01 -2.84 -0.04
CA LYS A 293 12.39 -2.68 0.39
C LYS A 293 13.13 -2.08 -0.80
N SER A 294 13.78 -0.94 -0.60
CA SER A 294 14.76 -0.44 -1.57
C SER A 294 15.82 -1.54 -1.76
N PRO A 295 16.13 -1.95 -3.01
CA PRO A 295 17.24 -2.85 -3.27
C PRO A 295 18.56 -2.28 -2.76
#